data_AF-P01087-F1
#
_entry.id   AF-P01087-F1
#
_cell.length_a   1.000
_cell.length_b   1.000
_cell.length_c   1.000
_cell.angle_alpha   90.00
_cell.angle_beta   90.00
_cell.angle_gamma   90.00
#
_symmetry.space_group_name_H-M   'P 1'
#
loop_
_entity.id
_entity.type
_entity.pdbx_description
1 polymer ?
#
loop_
_entity_poly.entity_id
_entity_poly.type
_entity_poly.pdbx_seq_one_letter_code
_entity_poly.pdbx_strand_id
1 'polypeptide(L)'
;SVGTSCIPGMAIPHNPLDSCRWYVSTRTCGVGPRLATQEMKARCCRQLEAIPAYCRCEAVRILMDGVVTPSGQHEGRLLQDLPGCPRQVQRAFAPKLVTEVECNLATIHGGPFCLSLLGAGE
;
A
#
# COMPACT_ATOMS: atom_id res chain seq x y z
N SER A 1 -21.73 -5.20 -3.66
CA SER A 1 -21.12 -4.06 -4.39
C SER A 1 -19.69 -4.40 -4.75
N VAL A 2 -19.08 -3.77 -5.76
CA VAL A 2 -17.69 -4.05 -6.18
C VAL A 2 -16.70 -3.90 -5.01
N GLY A 3 -16.92 -2.97 -4.09
CA GLY A 3 -16.08 -2.81 -2.89
C GLY A 3 -16.15 -3.98 -1.88
N THR A 4 -17.20 -4.81 -1.91
CA THR A 4 -17.38 -5.93 -0.96
C THR A 4 -16.37 -7.05 -1.21
N SER A 5 -15.79 -7.17 -2.41
CA SER A 5 -14.78 -8.18 -2.72
C SER A 5 -13.35 -7.74 -2.39
N CYS A 6 -13.12 -6.48 -2.04
CA CYS A 6 -11.80 -5.92 -1.71
C CYS A 6 -11.37 -6.26 -0.27
N ILE A 7 -11.32 -7.55 0.04
CA ILE A 7 -10.95 -8.09 1.35
C ILE A 7 -9.79 -9.08 1.16
N PRO A 8 -8.82 -9.15 2.10
CA PRO A 8 -7.78 -10.17 2.07
C PRO A 8 -8.35 -11.59 1.96
N GLY A 9 -7.77 -12.40 1.08
CA GLY A 9 -8.22 -13.75 0.75
C GLY A 9 -9.24 -13.82 -0.40
N MET A 10 -9.74 -12.69 -0.90
CA MET A 10 -10.59 -12.62 -2.09
C MET A 10 -9.88 -11.89 -3.24
N ALA A 11 -10.30 -10.67 -3.59
CA ALA A 11 -9.66 -9.88 -4.65
C ALA A 11 -8.30 -9.29 -4.23
N ILE A 12 -7.98 -9.35 -2.94
CA ILE A 12 -6.72 -8.89 -2.36
C ILE A 12 -6.04 -10.11 -1.72
N PRO A 13 -4.75 -10.40 -1.99
CA PRO A 13 -4.02 -11.45 -1.30
C PRO A 13 -3.90 -11.19 0.22
N HIS A 14 -3.73 -12.24 1.02
CA HIS A 14 -3.42 -12.10 2.43
C HIS A 14 -2.10 -11.33 2.66
N ASN A 15 -2.08 -10.46 3.67
CA ASN A 15 -0.98 -9.51 3.94
C ASN A 15 -0.49 -8.80 2.66
N PRO A 16 -1.36 -7.99 2.03
CA PRO A 16 -1.08 -7.44 0.72
C PRO A 16 0.09 -6.45 0.75
N LEU A 17 0.79 -6.35 -0.39
CA LEU A 17 1.82 -5.35 -0.65
C LEU A 17 3.03 -5.42 0.31
N ASP A 18 3.44 -6.60 0.76
CA ASP A 18 4.60 -6.78 1.65
C ASP A 18 5.90 -6.21 1.06
N SER A 19 6.11 -6.28 -0.26
CA SER A 19 7.28 -5.63 -0.88
C SER A 19 7.16 -4.10 -0.84
N CYS A 20 5.94 -3.55 -0.88
CA CYS A 20 5.72 -2.12 -0.73
C CYS A 20 6.03 -1.63 0.67
N ARG A 21 5.80 -2.44 1.73
CA ARG A 21 6.22 -2.09 3.10
C ARG A 21 7.72 -1.75 3.14
N TRP A 22 8.56 -2.62 2.58
CA TRP A 22 10.01 -2.42 2.54
C TRP A 22 10.42 -1.26 1.65
N TYR A 23 9.77 -1.13 0.49
CA TYR A 23 9.99 -0.01 -0.41
C TYR A 23 9.69 1.34 0.26
N VAL A 24 8.51 1.48 0.88
CA VAL A 24 8.07 2.67 1.61
C VAL A 24 9.06 2.97 2.73
N SER A 25 9.39 1.99 3.56
CA SER A 25 10.30 2.16 4.70
C SER A 25 11.69 2.61 4.25
N THR A 26 12.23 2.03 3.18
CA THR A 26 13.52 2.42 2.64
C THR A 26 13.46 3.84 2.06
N ARG A 27 12.38 4.16 1.34
CA ARG A 27 12.23 5.44 0.65
C ARG A 27 12.03 6.61 1.62
N THR A 28 11.28 6.41 2.69
CA THR A 28 10.96 7.47 3.66
C THR A 28 11.90 7.54 4.84
N CYS A 29 12.45 6.39 5.27
CA CYS A 29 13.22 6.29 6.50
C CYS A 29 14.68 5.88 6.27
N GLY A 30 15.06 5.46 5.06
CA GLY A 30 16.37 4.84 4.82
C GLY A 30 16.55 3.48 5.50
N VAL A 31 15.46 2.85 5.96
CA VAL A 31 15.48 1.57 6.69
C VAL A 31 14.82 0.48 5.86
N GLY A 32 15.55 -0.60 5.61
CA GLY A 32 15.06 -1.74 4.85
C GLY A 32 16.12 -2.82 4.62
N PRO A 33 15.77 -3.88 3.87
CA PRO A 33 16.71 -4.94 3.52
C PRO A 33 17.84 -4.40 2.62
N ARG A 34 18.96 -5.13 2.57
CA ARG A 34 20.08 -4.84 1.66
C ARG A 34 19.74 -5.28 0.23
N LEU A 35 18.76 -4.60 -0.36
CA LEU A 35 18.31 -4.77 -1.74
C LEU A 35 18.33 -3.40 -2.43
N ALA A 36 18.48 -3.39 -3.75
CA ALA A 36 18.43 -2.15 -4.52
C ALA A 36 17.03 -1.51 -4.41
N THR A 37 16.95 -0.20 -4.16
CA THR A 37 15.67 0.53 -4.07
C THR A 37 14.81 0.33 -5.31
N GLN A 38 15.42 0.27 -6.50
CA GLN A 38 14.72 0.02 -7.76
C GLN A 38 14.10 -1.38 -7.82
N GLU A 39 14.78 -2.38 -7.27
CA GLU A 39 14.26 -3.75 -7.19
C GLU A 39 13.09 -3.85 -6.21
N MET A 40 13.19 -3.17 -5.06
CA MET A 40 12.07 -3.06 -4.11
C MET A 40 10.86 -2.38 -4.74
N LYS A 41 11.07 -1.27 -5.48
CA LYS A 41 10.01 -0.60 -6.24
C LYS A 41 9.36 -1.54 -7.25
N ALA A 42 10.15 -2.23 -8.08
CA ALA A 42 9.64 -3.14 -9.10
C ALA A 42 8.79 -4.28 -8.50
N ARG A 43 9.23 -4.88 -7.38
CA ARG A 43 8.47 -5.91 -6.67
C ARG A 43 7.17 -5.36 -6.07
N CYS A 44 7.23 -4.18 -5.45
CA CYS A 44 6.05 -3.48 -4.94
C CYS A 44 5.02 -3.22 -6.06
N CYS A 45 5.45 -2.61 -7.17
CA CYS A 45 4.54 -2.27 -8.26
C CYS A 45 3.92 -3.51 -8.91
N ARG A 46 4.68 -4.61 -9.04
CA ARG A 46 4.14 -5.89 -9.52
C ARG A 46 3.05 -6.45 -8.60
N GLN A 47 3.24 -6.37 -7.28
CA GLN A 47 2.22 -6.78 -6.32
C GLN A 47 0.96 -5.90 -6.41
N LEU A 48 1.14 -4.59 -6.57
CA LEU A 48 0.03 -3.64 -6.68
C LEU A 48 -0.74 -3.78 -8.00
N GLU A 49 -0.04 -4.06 -9.10
CA GLU A 49 -0.64 -4.27 -10.42
C GLU A 49 -1.50 -5.53 -10.46
N ALA A 50 -1.05 -6.60 -9.79
CA ALA A 50 -1.77 -7.88 -9.69
C ALA A 50 -3.11 -7.77 -8.94
N ILE A 51 -3.31 -6.70 -8.16
CA ILE A 51 -4.59 -6.41 -7.52
C ILE A 51 -5.50 -5.69 -8.52
N PRO A 52 -6.77 -6.10 -8.69
CA PRO A 52 -7.69 -5.44 -9.61
C PRO A 52 -7.79 -3.94 -9.35
N ALA A 53 -7.90 -3.12 -10.40
CA ALA A 53 -7.90 -1.66 -10.30
C ALA A 53 -8.89 -1.12 -9.24
N TYR A 54 -10.08 -1.72 -9.16
CA TYR A 54 -11.13 -1.35 -8.21
C TYR A 54 -10.80 -1.66 -6.73
N CYS A 55 -9.78 -2.48 -6.45
CA CYS A 55 -9.31 -2.80 -5.09
C CYS A 55 -7.93 -2.22 -4.74
N ARG A 56 -7.21 -1.57 -5.67
CA ARG A 56 -5.85 -1.06 -5.41
C ARG A 56 -5.77 -0.06 -4.27
N CYS A 57 -6.70 0.91 -4.22
CA CYS A 57 -6.76 1.86 -3.11
C CYS A 57 -7.03 1.16 -1.77
N GLU A 58 -7.93 0.18 -1.75
CA GLU A 58 -8.20 -0.57 -0.53
C GLU A 58 -6.99 -1.38 -0.07
N ALA A 59 -6.23 -1.98 -0.99
CA ALA A 59 -4.98 -2.66 -0.65
C ALA A 59 -3.93 -1.70 -0.04
N VAL A 60 -3.80 -0.47 -0.57
CA VAL A 60 -2.93 0.56 0.02
C VAL A 60 -3.45 0.99 1.40
N ARG A 61 -4.77 1.13 1.59
CA ARG A 61 -5.38 1.40 2.90
C ARG A 61 -5.05 0.29 3.91
N ILE A 62 -5.18 -0.97 3.52
CA ILE A 62 -4.85 -2.14 4.35
C ILE A 62 -3.35 -2.15 4.70
N LEU A 63 -2.46 -1.85 3.74
CA LEU A 63 -1.03 -1.72 4.01
C LEU A 63 -0.75 -0.70 5.13
N MET A 64 -1.39 0.47 5.06
CA MET A 64 -1.22 1.53 6.04
C MET A 64 -1.84 1.20 7.39
N ASP A 65 -3.10 0.73 7.39
CA ASP A 65 -4.00 0.82 8.55
C ASP A 65 -4.41 -0.55 9.08
N GLY A 66 -4.29 -1.56 8.23
CA GLY A 66 -4.79 -2.88 8.47
C GLY A 66 -6.28 -3.00 8.23
N VAL A 67 -6.76 -4.22 8.43
CA VAL A 67 -8.16 -4.60 8.38
C VAL A 67 -8.38 -5.83 9.26
N VAL A 68 -9.55 -5.90 9.89
CA VAL A 68 -10.03 -7.14 10.52
C VAL A 68 -10.78 -7.92 9.45
N THR A 69 -10.28 -9.11 9.11
CA THR A 69 -10.90 -9.98 8.11
C THR A 69 -12.20 -10.61 8.66
N PRO A 70 -13.06 -11.19 7.80
CA PRO A 70 -14.26 -11.88 8.25
C PRO A 70 -14.01 -13.04 9.24
N SER A 71 -12.80 -13.62 9.24
CA SER A 71 -12.39 -14.66 10.22
C SER A 71 -11.90 -14.07 11.56
N GLY A 72 -12.00 -12.75 11.74
CA GLY A 72 -11.56 -12.05 12.94
C GLY A 72 -10.04 -11.83 13.04
N GLN A 73 -9.28 -12.16 12.00
CA GLN A 73 -7.83 -11.97 11.97
C GLN A 73 -7.49 -10.53 11.56
N HIS A 74 -6.47 -9.95 12.18
CA HIS A 74 -5.97 -8.64 11.77
C HIS A 74 -4.85 -8.79 10.75
N GLU A 75 -5.02 -8.23 9.55
CA GLU A 75 -4.03 -8.26 8.47
C GLU A 75 -3.62 -6.86 8.04
N GLY A 76 -2.41 -6.72 7.49
CA GLY A 76 -1.87 -5.43 7.07
C GLY A 76 -1.32 -4.62 8.25
N ARG A 77 -1.50 -3.29 8.21
CA ARG A 77 -0.86 -2.33 9.13
C ARG A 77 0.65 -2.58 9.21
N LEU A 78 1.27 -2.80 8.04
CA LEU A 78 2.67 -3.20 7.96
C LEU A 78 3.63 -2.02 8.17
N LEU A 79 3.13 -0.79 8.00
CA LEU A 79 3.85 0.44 8.32
C LEU A 79 3.82 0.67 9.82
N GLN A 80 4.99 0.66 10.45
CA GLN A 80 5.21 0.74 11.89
C GLN A 80 6.20 1.85 12.20
N ASP A 81 6.24 2.32 13.43
CA ASP A 81 7.30 3.25 13.86
C ASP A 81 8.66 2.58 13.76
N LEU A 82 9.61 3.27 13.14
CA LEU A 82 11.00 2.85 13.01
C LEU A 82 11.89 3.83 13.77
N PRO A 83 13.10 3.44 14.22
CA PRO A 83 14.02 4.35 14.88
C PRO A 83 14.27 5.62 14.05
N GLY A 84 13.87 6.78 14.57
CA GLY A 84 14.00 8.07 13.88
C GLY A 84 13.01 8.32 12.74
N CYS A 85 12.05 7.43 12.48
CA CYS A 85 11.07 7.59 11.41
C CYS A 85 9.66 7.18 11.87
N PRO A 86 8.82 8.16 12.28
CA PRO A 86 7.48 7.86 12.74
C PRO A 86 6.63 7.29 11.61
N ARG A 87 5.71 6.40 11.96
CA ARG A 87 4.77 5.75 11.04
C ARG A 87 4.01 6.74 10.17
N GLN A 88 3.76 7.95 10.66
CA GLN A 88 3.07 9.00 9.92
C GLN A 88 3.79 9.41 8.63
N VAL A 89 5.13 9.42 8.63
CA VAL A 89 5.91 9.75 7.42
C VAL A 89 5.74 8.65 6.36
N GLN A 90 5.77 7.39 6.77
CA GLN A 90 5.51 6.25 5.88
C GLN A 90 4.08 6.28 5.33
N ARG A 91 3.09 6.56 6.19
CA ARG A 91 1.67 6.70 5.80
C ARG A 91 1.43 7.84 4.83
N ALA A 92 2.11 8.98 4.96
CA ALA A 92 1.97 10.09 4.04
C ALA A 92 2.52 9.77 2.64
N PHE A 93 3.50 8.86 2.55
CA PHE A 93 4.06 8.41 1.28
C PHE A 93 3.22 7.32 0.61
N ALA A 94 2.66 6.37 1.37
CA ALA A 94 2.00 5.19 0.81
C ALA A 94 0.88 5.45 -0.23
N PRO A 95 0.02 6.49 -0.12
CA PRO A 95 -0.96 6.81 -1.16
C PRO A 95 -0.31 7.16 -2.51
N LYS A 96 0.95 7.63 -2.52
CA LYS A 96 1.67 7.97 -3.75
C LYS A 96 2.05 6.75 -4.58
N LEU A 97 1.99 5.53 -4.03
CA LEU A 97 2.36 4.30 -4.74
C LEU A 97 1.58 4.09 -6.05
N VAL A 98 0.32 4.53 -6.14
CA VAL A 98 -0.49 4.41 -7.38
C VAL A 98 -0.17 5.49 -8.41
N THR A 99 0.49 6.59 -8.01
CA THR A 99 0.70 7.77 -8.85
C THR A 99 1.72 7.54 -9.95
N GLU A 100 1.75 8.45 -10.93
CA GLU A 100 2.71 8.44 -12.04
C GLU A 100 4.19 8.45 -11.58
N VAL A 101 4.46 9.05 -10.42
CA VAL A 101 5.81 9.08 -9.82
C VAL A 101 6.26 7.69 -9.34
N GLU A 102 5.30 6.83 -8.97
CA GLU A 102 5.56 5.51 -8.44
C GLU A 102 5.25 4.39 -9.41
N CYS A 103 4.09 3.73 -9.29
CA CYS A 103 3.74 2.57 -10.11
C CYS A 103 2.85 2.92 -11.31
N ASN A 104 2.28 4.14 -11.36
CA ASN A 104 1.37 4.60 -12.40
C ASN A 104 0.22 3.62 -12.72
N LEU A 105 -0.56 3.26 -11.71
CA LEU A 105 -1.62 2.25 -11.83
C LEU A 105 -2.99 2.88 -11.63
N ALA A 106 -3.87 2.72 -12.63
CA ALA A 106 -5.26 3.15 -12.54
C ALA A 106 -5.99 2.49 -11.36
N THR A 107 -6.89 3.22 -10.71
CA THR A 107 -7.65 2.73 -9.55
C THR A 107 -9.16 2.69 -9.84
N ILE A 108 -9.99 2.49 -8.80
CA ILE A 108 -11.45 2.63 -8.89
C ILE A 108 -11.89 4.01 -9.42
N HIS A 109 -11.02 5.02 -9.31
CA HIS A 109 -11.31 6.37 -9.76
C HIS A 109 -10.99 6.63 -11.24
N GLY A 110 -10.57 5.61 -11.99
CA GLY A 110 -10.24 5.72 -13.42
C GLY A 110 -8.87 6.35 -13.72
N GLY A 111 -8.10 6.74 -12.70
CA GLY A 111 -6.76 7.30 -12.86
C GLY A 111 -5.80 6.89 -11.74
N PRO A 112 -4.53 7.34 -11.78
CA PRO A 112 -3.45 6.92 -10.87
C PRO A 112 -3.48 7.68 -9.53
N PHE A 113 -4.61 7.65 -8.82
CA PHE A 113 -4.80 8.33 -7.54
C PHE A 113 -5.83 7.62 -6.65
N CYS A 114 -5.82 7.92 -5.34
CA CYS A 114 -6.77 7.40 -4.35
C CYS A 114 -7.33 8.56 -3.51
N LEU A 115 -8.53 9.05 -3.86
CA LEU A 115 -9.09 10.28 -3.29
C LEU A 115 -9.25 10.23 -1.76
N SER A 116 -9.70 9.09 -1.21
CA SER A 116 -9.93 8.93 0.23
C SER A 116 -8.66 8.74 1.07
N LEU A 117 -7.52 8.45 0.44
CA LEU A 117 -6.26 8.15 1.15
C LEU A 117 -5.31 9.35 1.18
N LEU A 118 -5.50 10.31 0.29
CA LEU A 118 -4.73 11.54 0.26
C LEU A 118 -5.06 12.50 1.41
N GLY A 119 -5.97 12.08 2.32
CA GLY A 119 -6.22 12.64 3.65
C GLY A 119 -5.93 14.12 3.74
N ALA A 120 -6.95 14.94 3.46
CA ALA A 120 -7.07 16.35 3.82
C ALA A 120 -5.73 16.98 4.24
N GLY A 121 -4.91 17.32 3.25
CA GLY A 121 -3.67 18.06 3.42
C GLY A 121 -3.93 19.55 3.67
N GLU A 122 -4.75 19.85 4.67
CA GLU A 122 -4.76 21.11 5.44
C GLU A 122 -4.56 20.79 6.92
#